data_AF-A0A2N3BFD1-F1
#
_entry.id   AF-A0A2N3BFD1-F1
#
_cell.length_a   1.000
_cell.length_b   1.000
_cell.length_c   1.000
_cell.angle_alpha   90.00
_cell.angle_beta   90.00
_cell.angle_gamma   90.00
#
_symmetry.space_group_name_H-M   'P 1'
#
loop_
_entity.id
_entity.type
_entity.pdbx_description
1 polymer ?
#
loop_
_entity_poly.entity_id
_entity_poly.type
_entity_poly.pdbx_seq_one_letter_code
_entity_poly.pdbx_strand_id
1 'polypeptide(L)'
;MADAEAAAAAEAAATAEAAAAAQAATAAEAKQKADDAAARAQAEAAKPLVLPPCDPLLPGVVCGAAEVLPEAPQASVPDVPTAAPETEAAKAADSVVPEADVVTRTVTESDHRSSRQEFDNAVSAAPKADSGGLTNLEKAGLLLLGAVVVGAILKNNEKVVANTGDRVIVQDQYGDYRVYKDDDVLLMQPGATVRTETFGDGSTRSFVTRADGTQIVTIRDAQGRVQRRVHVGVDGLETTLIDDTRTVEVVDLRTLPKPEPRLFNYVATADNDALRRALLAADQRQADRSFSLRQIRDIREVRALALEINLEAITFETGSAAIPPVQAERLRQLGSLMADLVALDPREVFLIEGHTDAIGEPAYNLALSDRRAETVALALSEYFGVPPENMVVQGYGEQFLKIRTLDAERLNRRVAVRRITGLLN
;
A
#
# COMPACT_ATOMS: atom_id res chain seq x y z
N MET A 1 23.04 -55.46 26.17
CA MET A 1 23.26 -54.07 25.73
C MET A 1 22.24 -53.64 24.69
N ALA A 2 21.91 -54.46 23.68
CA ALA A 2 20.87 -54.14 22.68
C ALA A 2 19.45 -53.94 23.26
N ASP A 3 19.04 -54.72 24.28
CA ASP A 3 17.70 -54.60 24.86
C ASP A 3 17.47 -53.32 25.68
N ALA A 4 18.53 -52.72 26.24
CA ALA A 4 18.44 -51.47 27.00
C ALA A 4 18.29 -50.25 26.08
N GLU A 5 18.88 -50.30 24.89
CA GLU A 5 18.84 -49.23 23.89
C GLU A 5 17.48 -49.19 23.17
N ALA A 6 16.88 -50.36 22.92
CA ALA A 6 15.52 -50.47 22.38
C ALA A 6 14.45 -49.96 23.35
N ALA A 7 14.61 -50.20 24.66
CA ALA A 7 13.70 -49.69 25.68
C ALA A 7 13.75 -48.16 25.80
N ALA A 8 14.95 -47.57 25.75
CA ALA A 8 15.14 -46.12 25.80
C ALA A 8 14.56 -45.40 24.56
N ALA A 9 14.68 -46.00 23.37
CA ALA A 9 14.11 -45.45 22.14
C ALA A 9 12.57 -45.46 22.16
N ALA A 10 11.95 -46.51 22.74
CA ALA A 10 10.50 -46.59 22.87
C ALA A 10 9.94 -45.54 23.85
N GLU A 11 10.65 -45.27 24.95
CA GLU A 11 10.27 -44.26 25.94
C GLU A 11 10.40 -42.83 25.38
N ALA A 12 11.42 -42.57 24.56
CA ALA A 12 11.61 -41.31 23.85
C ALA A 12 10.53 -41.04 22.78
N ALA A 13 10.10 -42.08 22.06
CA ALA A 13 9.01 -41.95 21.09
C ALA A 13 7.66 -41.65 21.76
N ALA A 14 7.36 -42.33 22.88
CA ALA A 14 6.14 -42.10 23.64
C ALA A 14 6.07 -40.69 24.25
N THR A 15 7.20 -40.14 24.70
CA THR A 15 7.27 -38.76 25.21
C THR A 15 7.12 -37.71 24.12
N ALA A 16 7.65 -37.96 22.91
CA ALA A 16 7.46 -37.06 21.76
C ALA A 16 5.99 -37.02 21.30
N GLU A 17 5.31 -38.18 21.26
CA GLU A 17 3.90 -38.26 20.88
C GLU A 17 2.98 -37.57 21.91
N ALA A 18 3.28 -37.72 23.20
CA ALA A 18 2.57 -37.01 24.26
C ALA A 18 2.75 -35.48 24.18
N ALA A 19 3.95 -35.00 23.83
CA ALA A 19 4.21 -33.59 23.64
C ALA A 19 3.47 -33.00 22.42
N ALA A 20 3.41 -33.75 21.32
CA ALA A 20 2.66 -33.35 20.12
C ALA A 20 1.14 -33.29 20.39
N ALA A 21 0.59 -34.24 21.15
CA ALA A 21 -0.81 -34.23 21.56
C ALA A 21 -1.15 -33.02 22.45
N ALA A 22 -0.25 -32.66 23.37
CA ALA A 22 -0.42 -31.48 24.22
C ALA A 22 -0.38 -30.15 23.42
N GLN A 23 0.50 -30.05 22.41
CA GLN A 23 0.55 -28.90 21.51
C GLN A 23 -0.71 -28.80 20.62
N ALA A 24 -1.24 -29.93 20.14
CA ALA A 24 -2.49 -29.94 19.39
C ALA A 24 -3.70 -29.51 20.25
N ALA A 25 -3.75 -29.94 21.52
CA ALA A 25 -4.82 -29.55 22.45
C ALA A 25 -4.78 -28.05 22.78
N THR A 26 -3.59 -27.49 23.01
CA THR A 26 -3.42 -26.04 23.27
C THR A 26 -3.75 -25.18 22.05
N ALA A 27 -3.41 -25.64 20.84
CA ALA A 27 -3.81 -24.97 19.60
C ALA A 27 -5.34 -25.01 19.38
N ALA A 28 -5.99 -26.12 19.72
CA ALA A 28 -7.45 -26.24 19.65
C ALA A 28 -8.17 -25.32 20.65
N GLU A 29 -7.67 -25.22 21.89
CA GLU A 29 -8.21 -24.29 22.89
C GLU A 29 -8.00 -22.82 22.50
N ALA A 30 -6.87 -22.47 21.89
CA ALA A 30 -6.61 -21.13 21.39
C ALA A 30 -7.57 -20.75 20.25
N LYS A 31 -7.82 -21.68 19.32
CA LYS A 31 -8.79 -21.51 18.23
C LYS A 31 -10.21 -21.32 18.76
N GLN A 32 -10.62 -22.14 19.73
CA GLN A 32 -11.96 -22.04 20.30
C GLN A 32 -12.18 -20.74 21.08
N LYS A 33 -11.16 -20.24 21.80
CA LYS A 33 -11.22 -18.92 22.44
C LYS A 33 -11.32 -17.77 21.43
N ALA A 34 -10.65 -17.89 20.27
CA ALA A 34 -10.74 -16.90 19.20
C ALA A 34 -12.13 -16.90 18.53
N ASP A 35 -12.68 -18.09 18.27
CA ASP A 35 -14.03 -18.26 17.71
C ASP A 35 -15.10 -17.72 18.67
N ASP A 36 -14.97 -17.96 19.97
CA ASP A 36 -15.89 -17.45 21.00
C ASP A 36 -15.79 -15.91 21.16
N ALA A 37 -14.59 -15.34 21.03
CA ALA A 37 -14.40 -13.89 21.05
C ALA A 37 -15.01 -13.22 19.81
N ALA A 38 -14.87 -13.85 18.64
CA ALA A 38 -15.49 -13.38 17.40
C ALA A 38 -17.02 -13.45 17.45
N ALA A 39 -17.59 -14.53 18.01
CA ALA A 39 -19.03 -14.66 18.19
C ALA A 39 -19.59 -13.59 19.15
N ARG A 40 -18.85 -13.24 20.21
CA ARG A 40 -19.24 -12.16 21.13
C ARG A 40 -19.19 -10.77 20.48
N ALA A 41 -18.15 -10.48 19.70
CA ALA A 41 -18.05 -9.22 18.97
C ALA A 41 -19.18 -9.05 17.94
N GLN A 42 -19.55 -10.14 17.25
CA GLN A 42 -20.68 -10.14 16.31
C GLN A 42 -22.04 -9.99 17.02
N ALA A 43 -22.23 -10.62 18.18
CA ALA A 43 -23.45 -10.48 18.98
C ALA A 43 -23.60 -9.07 19.58
N GLU A 44 -22.48 -8.38 19.87
CA GLU A 44 -22.49 -7.02 20.37
C GLU A 44 -22.77 -5.98 19.27
N ALA A 45 -22.29 -6.23 18.05
CA ALA A 45 -22.61 -5.45 16.85
C ALA A 45 -24.04 -5.69 16.31
N ALA A 46 -24.65 -6.83 16.61
CA ALA A 46 -26.01 -7.19 16.19
C ALA A 46 -27.12 -6.69 17.13
N LYS A 47 -26.81 -5.88 18.16
CA LYS A 47 -27.84 -5.22 18.97
C LYS A 47 -28.59 -4.21 18.09
N PRO A 48 -29.90 -4.38 17.84
CA PRO A 48 -30.64 -3.39 17.08
C PRO A 48 -30.61 -2.07 17.84
N LEU A 49 -30.19 -0.99 17.17
CA LEU A 49 -30.43 0.36 17.66
C LEU A 49 -31.95 0.53 17.78
N VAL A 50 -32.47 0.53 19.01
CA VAL A 50 -33.84 0.92 19.28
C VAL A 50 -33.91 2.42 19.06
N LEU A 51 -34.29 2.82 17.84
CA LEU A 51 -34.66 4.19 17.55
C LEU A 51 -35.86 4.58 18.43
N PRO A 52 -35.89 5.79 19.01
CA PRO A 52 -37.06 6.24 19.75
C PRO A 52 -38.29 6.26 18.82
N PRO A 53 -39.50 5.94 19.32
CA PRO A 53 -40.71 5.99 18.50
C PRO A 53 -40.93 7.41 17.98
N CYS A 54 -41.25 7.52 16.69
CA CYS A 54 -41.56 8.78 16.02
C CYS A 54 -42.77 9.46 16.67
N ASP A 55 -42.57 10.67 17.17
CA ASP A 55 -43.64 11.57 17.59
C ASP A 55 -44.11 12.37 16.36
N PRO A 56 -45.36 12.21 15.88
CA PRO A 56 -45.81 12.75 14.58
C PRO A 56 -46.06 14.27 14.56
N LEU A 57 -45.59 15.01 15.57
CA LEU A 57 -45.83 16.45 15.71
C LEU A 57 -44.60 17.34 15.37
N LEU A 58 -43.52 16.76 14.86
CA LEU A 58 -42.36 17.51 14.37
C LEU A 58 -42.29 17.50 12.83
N PRO A 59 -42.35 18.66 12.16
CA PRO A 59 -42.22 18.72 10.70
C PRO A 59 -40.77 18.45 10.28
N GLY A 60 -40.54 17.39 9.49
CA GLY A 60 -39.26 17.18 8.78
C GLY A 60 -38.71 15.75 8.71
N VAL A 61 -39.34 14.75 9.32
CA VAL A 61 -38.83 13.36 9.27
C VAL A 61 -39.63 12.54 8.25
N VAL A 62 -38.96 12.10 7.17
CA VAL A 62 -39.51 11.15 6.20
C VAL A 62 -39.00 9.75 6.56
N CYS A 63 -39.92 8.81 6.83
CA CYS A 63 -39.59 7.42 7.13
C CYS A 63 -39.60 6.55 5.87
N GLY A 64 -38.44 5.96 5.52
CA GLY A 64 -38.28 4.67 4.86
C GLY A 64 -38.77 4.47 3.42
N ALA A 65 -37.84 4.53 2.47
CA ALA A 65 -37.80 3.65 1.30
C ALA A 65 -36.32 3.38 0.97
N ALA A 66 -35.98 2.16 0.56
CA ALA A 66 -34.63 1.78 0.16
C ALA A 66 -34.11 2.73 -0.94
N GLU A 67 -33.22 3.63 -0.58
CA GLU A 67 -32.60 4.55 -1.51
C GLU A 67 -31.52 3.80 -2.30
N VAL A 68 -31.74 3.71 -3.61
CA VAL A 68 -30.63 3.68 -4.57
C VAL A 68 -29.76 4.87 -4.20
N LEU A 69 -28.52 4.60 -3.74
CA LEU A 69 -27.57 5.64 -3.40
C LEU A 69 -27.57 6.70 -4.52
N PRO A 70 -27.90 7.97 -4.23
CA PRO A 70 -27.57 9.04 -5.16
C PRO A 70 -26.07 8.95 -5.43
N GLU A 71 -25.66 9.30 -6.64
CA GLU A 71 -24.27 9.40 -7.03
C GLU A 71 -23.52 10.11 -5.88
N ALA A 72 -22.67 9.38 -5.16
CA ALA A 72 -21.88 9.96 -4.09
C ALA A 72 -21.24 11.22 -4.68
N PRO A 73 -21.27 12.37 -3.99
CA PRO A 73 -20.63 13.57 -4.50
C PRO A 73 -19.25 13.15 -4.93
N GLN A 74 -18.99 13.25 -6.24
CA GLN A 74 -17.66 13.01 -6.79
C GLN A 74 -16.75 13.81 -5.89
N ALA A 75 -15.80 13.15 -5.24
CA ALA A 75 -14.81 13.81 -4.40
C ALA A 75 -14.33 15.01 -5.22
N SER A 76 -14.77 16.19 -4.83
CA SER A 76 -14.47 17.41 -5.55
C SER A 76 -12.97 17.51 -5.41
N VAL A 77 -12.26 17.31 -6.52
CA VAL A 77 -10.82 17.48 -6.58
C VAL A 77 -10.57 18.83 -5.92
N PRO A 78 -9.95 18.90 -4.73
CA PRO A 78 -9.63 20.19 -4.16
C PRO A 78 -8.77 20.90 -5.20
N ASP A 79 -9.01 22.19 -5.42
CA ASP A 79 -8.14 23.02 -6.26
C ASP A 79 -6.69 22.83 -5.79
N VAL A 80 -5.93 21.99 -6.51
CA VAL A 80 -4.51 21.82 -6.24
C VAL A 80 -3.82 22.95 -6.97
N PRO A 81 -3.13 23.86 -6.27
CA PRO A 81 -2.39 24.93 -6.93
C PRO A 81 -1.42 24.34 -7.96
N THR A 82 -1.53 24.88 -9.16
CA THR A 82 -0.81 24.52 -10.37
C THR A 82 0.64 24.99 -10.28
N ALA A 83 1.55 24.01 -10.33
CA ALA A 83 3.01 24.05 -10.46
C ALA A 83 3.66 23.31 -9.28
N ALA A 84 4.35 22.21 -9.57
CA ALA A 84 5.29 21.65 -8.60
C ALA A 84 6.37 22.73 -8.37
N PRO A 85 6.52 23.29 -7.15
CA PRO A 85 7.69 24.09 -6.88
C PRO A 85 8.92 23.20 -7.06
N GLU A 86 9.91 23.67 -7.81
CA GLU A 86 11.20 22.96 -7.92
C GLU A 86 11.78 22.79 -6.51
N THR A 87 11.86 21.55 -6.03
CA THR A 87 12.41 21.23 -4.71
C THR A 87 13.92 21.50 -4.67
N GLU A 88 14.45 21.92 -3.52
CA GLU A 88 15.91 22.06 -3.34
C GLU A 88 16.63 20.75 -3.62
N ALA A 89 16.03 19.63 -3.21
CA ALA A 89 16.50 18.29 -3.56
C ALA A 89 16.55 18.02 -5.07
N ALA A 90 15.66 18.61 -5.89
CA ALA A 90 15.74 18.50 -7.35
C ALA A 90 16.86 19.40 -7.91
N LYS A 91 16.97 20.64 -7.44
CA LYS A 91 18.01 21.60 -7.86
C LYS A 91 19.43 21.14 -7.54
N ALA A 92 19.61 20.45 -6.42
CA ALA A 92 20.88 19.85 -6.03
C ALA A 92 21.35 18.75 -7.01
N ALA A 93 20.51 18.30 -7.96
CA ALA A 93 20.95 17.39 -9.03
C ALA A 93 21.82 18.13 -10.05
N ASP A 94 21.67 19.46 -10.13
CA ASP A 94 22.13 20.30 -11.23
C ASP A 94 23.27 21.25 -10.85
N SER A 95 24.14 20.85 -9.90
CA SER A 95 25.51 21.40 -9.68
C SER A 95 25.74 22.47 -8.60
N VAL A 96 24.83 22.67 -7.63
CA VAL A 96 25.16 23.35 -6.36
C VAL A 96 24.62 22.51 -5.23
N VAL A 97 25.48 21.95 -4.37
CA VAL A 97 25.07 21.18 -3.19
C VAL A 97 24.63 22.18 -2.11
N PRO A 98 23.32 22.35 -1.83
CA PRO A 98 22.87 23.06 -0.66
C PRO A 98 23.39 22.33 0.59
N GLU A 99 23.62 23.03 1.69
CA GLU A 99 23.96 22.39 2.97
C GLU A 99 22.78 21.52 3.39
N ALA A 100 22.96 20.20 3.35
CA ALA A 100 21.92 19.22 3.64
C ALA A 100 22.31 18.41 4.88
N ASP A 101 21.31 18.10 5.71
CA ASP A 101 21.48 17.17 6.82
C ASP A 101 21.54 15.75 6.28
N VAL A 102 22.63 15.04 6.55
CA VAL A 102 22.87 13.70 5.99
C VAL A 102 22.79 12.62 7.07
N VAL A 103 21.95 11.61 6.83
CA VAL A 103 21.85 10.41 7.65
C VAL A 103 22.16 9.19 6.79
N THR A 104 23.01 8.29 7.30
CA THR A 104 23.33 7.01 6.63
C THR A 104 23.03 5.85 7.56
N ARG A 105 22.40 4.81 7.05
CA ARG A 105 22.14 3.56 7.77
C ARG A 105 22.24 2.34 6.86
N THR A 106 22.49 1.18 7.45
CA THR A 106 22.37 -0.11 6.75
C THR A 106 21.07 -0.77 7.15
N VAL A 107 20.35 -1.30 6.15
CA VAL A 107 19.10 -2.03 6.36
C VAL A 107 19.40 -3.42 6.89
N THR A 108 18.79 -3.77 8.00
CA THR A 108 18.89 -5.09 8.64
C THR A 108 17.64 -5.92 8.40
N GLU A 109 17.68 -7.21 8.74
CA GLU A 109 16.49 -8.08 8.71
C GLU A 109 15.35 -7.54 9.57
N SER A 110 15.64 -6.86 10.67
CA SER A 110 14.60 -6.23 11.51
C SER A 110 13.97 -4.97 10.89
N ASP A 111 14.58 -4.40 9.86
CA ASP A 111 14.04 -3.27 9.11
C ASP A 111 13.16 -3.72 7.93
N HIS A 112 13.17 -5.01 7.58
CA HIS A 112 12.47 -5.55 6.41
C HIS A 112 11.26 -6.40 6.83
N ARG A 113 10.10 -6.10 6.24
CA ARG A 113 8.88 -6.89 6.42
C ARG A 113 8.76 -7.92 5.30
N SER A 114 8.44 -9.17 5.65
CA SER A 114 8.11 -10.19 4.65
C SER A 114 6.65 -10.18 4.28
N SER A 115 6.32 -10.60 3.05
CA SER A 115 4.94 -10.82 2.59
C SER A 115 4.10 -11.76 3.48
N ARG A 116 4.74 -12.62 4.28
CA ARG A 116 4.07 -13.55 5.22
C ARG A 116 3.80 -12.95 6.59
N GLN A 117 4.36 -11.80 6.91
CA GLN A 117 4.25 -11.18 8.23
C GLN A 117 2.99 -10.32 8.31
N GLU A 118 2.22 -10.53 9.39
CA GLU A 118 1.12 -9.63 9.75
C GLU A 118 1.66 -8.27 10.20
N PHE A 119 0.79 -7.28 10.15
CA PHE A 119 1.06 -5.96 10.69
C PHE A 119 0.37 -5.78 12.04
N ASP A 120 0.92 -4.90 12.88
CA ASP A 120 0.19 -4.48 14.08
C ASP A 120 -0.99 -3.60 13.63
N ASN A 121 -2.19 -4.16 13.80
CA ASN A 121 -3.45 -3.52 13.45
C ASN A 121 -3.88 -2.47 14.48
N ALA A 122 -3.12 -2.28 15.56
CA ALA A 122 -3.42 -1.30 16.59
C ALA A 122 -3.33 0.11 16.01
N VAL A 123 -4.46 0.61 15.50
CA VAL A 123 -4.66 2.02 15.25
C VAL A 123 -4.67 2.71 16.60
N SER A 124 -3.51 3.18 17.03
CA SER A 124 -3.45 4.10 18.15
C SER A 124 -4.04 5.43 17.68
N ALA A 125 -5.05 5.93 18.38
CA ALA A 125 -5.41 7.34 18.28
C ALA A 125 -4.13 8.16 18.50
N ALA A 126 -3.94 9.24 17.74
CA ALA A 126 -2.75 10.07 17.77
C ALA A 126 -2.25 10.22 19.22
N PRO A 127 -0.99 9.88 19.52
CA PRO A 127 -0.52 9.82 20.90
C PRO A 127 -0.75 11.19 21.55
N LYS A 128 -1.37 11.21 22.73
CA LYS A 128 -1.16 12.36 23.63
C LYS A 128 0.33 12.40 23.90
N ALA A 129 0.92 13.59 23.82
CA ALA A 129 2.34 13.81 24.07
C ALA A 129 2.71 13.42 25.51
N ASP A 130 2.97 12.13 25.74
CA ASP A 130 3.57 11.60 26.97
C ASP A 130 4.98 11.11 26.66
N SER A 131 5.89 11.34 27.61
CA SER A 131 7.36 11.23 27.51
C SER A 131 7.93 9.81 27.39
N GLY A 132 7.12 8.83 27.00
CA GLY A 132 7.55 7.46 26.73
C GLY A 132 8.22 7.39 25.35
N GLY A 133 9.55 7.34 25.34
CA GLY A 133 10.33 7.33 24.09
C GLY A 133 9.95 6.19 23.13
N LEU A 134 9.88 6.53 21.85
CA LEU A 134 9.58 5.63 20.72
C LEU A 134 10.54 4.42 20.65
N THR A 135 10.03 3.29 20.17
CA THR A 135 10.83 2.08 19.86
C THR A 135 11.79 2.32 18.69
N ASN A 136 12.76 1.42 18.46
CA ASN A 136 13.74 1.58 17.38
C ASN A 136 13.12 1.50 15.97
N LEU A 137 12.08 0.67 15.77
CA LEU A 137 11.34 0.55 14.51
C LEU A 137 10.52 1.82 14.22
N GLU A 138 9.87 2.38 15.25
CA GLU A 138 9.12 3.64 15.14
C GLU A 138 10.06 4.83 14.91
N LYS A 139 11.23 4.86 15.56
CA LYS A 139 12.27 5.86 15.28
C LYS A 139 12.82 5.73 13.86
N ALA A 140 13.03 4.52 13.37
CA ALA A 140 13.48 4.26 12.00
C ALA A 140 12.41 4.69 10.97
N GLY A 141 11.14 4.33 11.18
CA GLY A 141 10.01 4.77 10.35
C GLY A 141 9.82 6.29 10.34
N LEU A 142 9.97 6.95 11.49
CA LEU A 142 9.87 8.40 11.63
C LEU A 142 11.05 9.16 10.97
N LEU A 143 12.25 8.56 10.96
CA LEU A 143 13.43 9.09 10.26
C LEU A 143 13.27 9.00 8.73
N LEU A 144 12.55 7.99 8.23
CA LEU A 144 12.34 7.71 6.81
C LEU A 144 11.14 8.44 6.21
N LEU A 145 10.10 8.66 7.02
CA LEU A 145 9.04 9.61 6.70
C LEU A 145 9.54 11.06 6.63
N GLY A 146 10.83 11.32 6.92
CA GLY A 146 11.45 12.63 6.81
C GLY A 146 10.81 13.61 7.79
N ALA A 147 11.19 13.56 9.07
CA ALA A 147 10.77 14.55 10.07
C ALA A 147 9.27 14.94 10.03
N VAL A 148 8.37 14.00 9.70
CA VAL A 148 6.94 14.21 9.95
C VAL A 148 6.76 14.09 11.45
N VAL A 149 7.00 15.21 12.12
CA VAL A 149 6.69 15.44 13.51
C VAL A 149 5.20 15.14 13.67
N VAL A 150 4.89 14.01 14.29
CA VAL A 150 3.53 13.57 14.70
C VAL A 150 2.88 14.56 15.70
N GLY A 151 3.52 15.71 15.97
CA GLY A 151 3.04 16.76 16.87
C GLY A 151 2.39 17.97 16.23
N ALA A 152 2.29 18.06 14.90
CA ALA A 152 1.67 19.22 14.25
C ALA A 152 0.41 18.81 13.49
N ILE A 153 -0.71 19.45 13.84
CA ILE A 153 -1.72 19.88 12.88
C ILE A 153 -0.98 20.22 11.59
N LEU A 154 -1.15 19.42 10.54
CA LEU A 154 -0.61 19.75 9.22
C LEU A 154 -1.14 21.15 8.90
N LYS A 155 -0.29 22.02 8.35
CA LYS A 155 -0.55 23.46 8.09
C LYS A 155 -1.86 23.76 7.31
N ASN A 156 -2.62 22.73 6.91
CA ASN A 156 -3.82 22.72 6.09
C ASN A 156 -5.09 22.23 6.83
N ASN A 157 -5.17 22.35 8.17
CA ASN A 157 -6.31 21.86 8.97
C ASN A 157 -6.56 20.34 8.90
N GLU A 158 -5.53 19.54 8.63
CA GLU A 158 -5.66 18.08 8.59
C GLU A 158 -5.37 17.47 9.96
N LYS A 159 -6.19 16.48 10.33
CA LYS A 159 -6.13 15.78 11.60
C LYS A 159 -5.54 14.39 11.39
N VAL A 160 -4.50 14.04 12.14
CA VAL A 160 -4.01 12.66 12.21
C VAL A 160 -5.08 11.80 12.91
N VAL A 161 -5.58 10.79 12.20
CA VAL A 161 -6.63 9.89 12.70
C VAL A 161 -6.11 8.48 12.99
N ALA A 162 -5.02 8.07 12.35
CA ALA A 162 -4.32 6.82 12.63
C ALA A 162 -2.81 6.99 12.42
N ASN A 163 -2.02 6.30 13.23
CA ASN A 163 -0.57 6.23 13.06
C ASN A 163 -0.08 4.83 13.42
N THR A 164 0.61 4.17 12.49
CA THR A 164 1.19 2.83 12.67
C THR A 164 2.72 2.83 12.68
N GLY A 165 3.34 4.01 12.85
CA GLY A 165 4.78 4.23 12.83
C GLY A 165 5.33 4.50 11.43
N ASP A 166 5.05 3.61 10.47
CA ASP A 166 5.47 3.69 9.07
C ASP A 166 4.41 4.29 8.13
N ARG A 167 3.18 4.48 8.64
CA ARG A 167 2.07 5.13 7.94
C ARG A 167 1.32 6.06 8.87
N VAL A 168 0.89 7.18 8.33
CA VAL A 168 0.03 8.15 9.00
C VAL A 168 -1.20 8.36 8.14
N ILE A 169 -2.38 8.11 8.70
CA ILE A 169 -3.65 8.46 8.06
C ILE A 169 -4.09 9.80 8.61
N VAL A 170 -4.37 10.73 7.71
CA VAL A 170 -4.92 12.03 8.04
C VAL A 170 -6.30 12.18 7.43
N GLN A 171 -7.13 12.96 8.11
CA GLN A 171 -8.42 13.38 7.64
C GLN A 171 -8.38 14.90 7.46
N ASP A 172 -8.77 15.39 6.29
CA ASP A 172 -8.87 16.82 6.08
C ASP A 172 -10.21 17.40 6.57
N GLN A 173 -10.38 18.72 6.43
CA GLN A 173 -11.55 19.44 6.88
C GLN A 173 -12.85 19.06 6.15
N TYR A 174 -12.77 18.37 5.00
CA TYR A 174 -13.92 17.88 4.24
C TYR A 174 -14.29 16.44 4.60
N GLY A 175 -13.49 15.80 5.45
CA GLY A 175 -13.69 14.43 5.89
C GLY A 175 -12.95 13.40 5.02
N ASP A 176 -12.18 13.84 4.01
CA ASP A 176 -11.44 12.95 3.13
C ASP A 176 -10.18 12.42 3.82
N TYR A 177 -9.92 11.13 3.61
CA TYR A 177 -8.79 10.43 4.21
C TYR A 177 -7.62 10.30 3.23
N ARG A 178 -6.40 10.54 3.72
CA ARG A 178 -5.15 10.37 2.97
C ARG A 178 -4.12 9.61 3.77
N VAL A 179 -3.36 8.75 3.09
CA VAL A 179 -2.26 7.98 3.67
C VAL A 179 -0.92 8.63 3.33
N TYR A 180 -0.15 8.95 4.35
CA TYR A 180 1.25 9.34 4.26
C TYR A 180 2.11 8.15 4.67
N LYS A 181 3.06 7.77 3.82
CA LYS A 181 3.95 6.63 4.01
C LYS A 181 5.26 6.87 3.29
N ASP A 182 6.30 6.11 3.65
CA ASP A 182 7.50 6.07 2.83
C ASP A 182 7.31 5.16 1.61
N ASP A 183 7.30 5.75 0.41
CA ASP A 183 7.23 5.02 -0.86
C ASP A 183 8.50 4.21 -1.21
N ASP A 184 9.57 4.32 -0.43
CA ASP A 184 10.80 3.52 -0.58
C ASP A 184 10.79 2.28 0.33
N VAL A 185 9.71 1.99 1.06
CA VAL A 185 9.64 0.83 1.97
C VAL A 185 10.00 -0.49 1.29
N LEU A 186 9.60 -0.66 0.02
CA LEU A 186 9.93 -1.85 -0.78
C LEU A 186 11.41 -1.91 -1.21
N LEU A 187 12.10 -0.77 -1.23
CA LEU A 187 13.50 -0.67 -1.63
C LEU A 187 14.45 -1.04 -0.49
N MET A 188 13.95 -1.02 0.75
CA MET A 188 14.71 -1.31 1.96
C MET A 188 14.90 -2.81 2.16
N GLN A 189 15.69 -3.41 1.26
CA GLN A 189 16.07 -4.81 1.37
C GLN A 189 17.25 -4.99 2.32
N PRO A 190 17.29 -6.09 3.10
CA PRO A 190 18.42 -6.37 4.01
C PRO A 190 19.77 -6.32 3.28
N GLY A 191 20.73 -5.64 3.89
CA GLY A 191 22.07 -5.43 3.32
C GLY A 191 22.21 -4.19 2.43
N ALA A 192 21.11 -3.50 2.08
CA ALA A 192 21.19 -2.21 1.39
C ALA A 192 21.70 -1.11 2.34
N THR A 193 22.44 -0.14 1.81
CA THR A 193 22.80 1.09 2.54
C THR A 193 21.90 2.22 2.06
N VAL A 194 21.22 2.88 3.00
CA VAL A 194 20.36 4.03 2.74
C VAL A 194 21.05 5.29 3.26
N ARG A 195 21.29 6.22 2.36
CA ARG A 195 21.73 7.59 2.69
C ARG A 195 20.61 8.54 2.35
N THR A 196 20.16 9.33 3.32
CA THR A 196 19.13 10.36 3.14
C THR A 196 19.75 11.73 3.37
N GLU A 197 19.55 12.63 2.43
CA GLU A 197 19.84 14.05 2.53
C GLU A 197 18.53 14.81 2.73
N THR A 198 18.48 15.69 3.73
CA THR A 198 17.33 16.57 3.99
C THR A 198 17.75 18.03 3.77
N PHE A 199 16.95 18.76 3.00
CA PHE A 199 17.23 20.14 2.60
C PHE A 199 16.41 21.15 3.41
N GLY A 200 16.76 22.44 3.32
CA GLY A 200 16.18 23.50 4.14
C GLY A 200 14.68 23.73 3.89
N ASP A 201 14.21 23.40 2.68
CA ASP A 201 12.79 23.43 2.32
C ASP A 201 11.99 22.21 2.84
N GLY A 202 12.66 21.24 3.48
CA GLY A 202 12.08 19.98 3.95
C GLY A 202 12.03 18.87 2.89
N SER A 203 12.45 19.15 1.65
CA SER A 203 12.61 18.12 0.62
C SER A 203 13.70 17.13 1.02
N THR A 204 13.63 15.91 0.48
CA THR A 204 14.62 14.87 0.77
C THR A 204 15.13 14.21 -0.50
N ARG A 205 16.36 13.72 -0.44
CA ARG A 205 16.96 12.84 -1.44
C ARG A 205 17.49 11.58 -0.76
N SER A 206 16.90 10.43 -1.06
CA SER A 206 17.37 9.13 -0.59
C SER A 206 18.21 8.45 -1.67
N PHE A 207 19.25 7.77 -1.24
CA PHE A 207 20.11 6.90 -2.04
C PHE A 207 20.08 5.52 -1.40
N VAL A 208 19.46 4.56 -2.07
CA VAL A 208 19.42 3.15 -1.66
C VAL A 208 20.43 2.39 -2.49
N THR A 209 21.61 2.13 -1.93
CA THR A 209 22.68 1.38 -2.59
C THR A 209 22.57 -0.11 -2.24
N ARG A 210 22.46 -0.96 -3.25
CA ARG A 210 22.38 -2.42 -3.10
C ARG A 210 23.77 -3.05 -3.08
N ALA A 211 23.83 -4.32 -2.66
CA ALA A 211 25.07 -5.09 -2.60
C ALA A 211 25.75 -5.30 -3.97
N ASP A 212 24.98 -5.27 -5.06
CA ASP A 212 25.49 -5.37 -6.44
C ASP A 212 26.06 -4.04 -6.96
N GLY A 213 25.98 -2.96 -6.18
CA GLY A 213 26.45 -1.62 -6.54
C GLY A 213 25.44 -0.78 -7.30
N THR A 214 24.26 -1.32 -7.66
CA THR A 214 23.16 -0.51 -8.20
C THR A 214 22.60 0.41 -7.12
N GLN A 215 22.04 1.54 -7.55
CA GLN A 215 21.51 2.53 -6.63
C GLN A 215 20.15 3.04 -7.10
N ILE A 216 19.21 3.17 -6.16
CA ILE A 216 17.95 3.89 -6.41
C ILE A 216 18.04 5.25 -5.74
N VAL A 217 17.81 6.31 -6.52
CA VAL A 217 17.77 7.67 -6.01
C VAL A 217 16.34 8.19 -6.10
N THR A 218 15.75 8.51 -4.94
CA THR A 218 14.40 9.08 -4.85
C THR A 218 14.49 10.50 -4.30
N ILE A 219 13.88 11.44 -5.01
CA ILE A 219 13.72 12.83 -4.58
C ILE A 219 12.27 13.03 -4.16
N ARG A 220 12.05 13.66 -3.01
CA ARG A 220 10.72 13.93 -2.44
C ARG A 220 10.57 15.40 -2.12
N ASP A 221 9.34 15.88 -2.18
CA ASP A 221 9.01 17.21 -1.65
C ASP A 221 8.89 17.22 -0.12
N ALA A 222 8.64 18.40 0.44
CA ALA A 222 8.48 18.61 1.88
C ALA A 222 7.29 17.85 2.51
N GLN A 223 6.39 17.33 1.68
CA GLN A 223 5.26 16.51 2.08
C GLN A 223 5.56 15.00 1.95
N GLY A 224 6.80 14.63 1.59
CA GLY A 224 7.24 13.26 1.40
C GLY A 224 6.83 12.63 0.07
N ARG A 225 6.19 13.39 -0.83
CA ARG A 225 5.70 12.89 -2.13
C ARG A 225 6.87 12.75 -3.10
N VAL A 226 6.96 11.60 -3.76
CA VAL A 226 7.98 11.31 -4.78
C VAL A 226 7.85 12.30 -5.95
N GLN A 227 8.92 13.06 -6.19
CA GLN A 227 9.05 13.97 -7.33
C GLN A 227 9.88 13.34 -8.45
N ARG A 228 10.95 12.63 -8.13
CA ARG A 228 11.79 11.93 -9.12
C ARG A 228 12.28 10.62 -8.53
N ARG A 229 12.29 9.56 -9.33
CA ARG A 229 12.95 8.29 -8.98
C ARG A 229 13.76 7.80 -10.17
N VAL A 230 15.03 7.51 -9.93
CA VAL A 230 15.93 6.93 -10.93
C VAL A 230 16.59 5.66 -10.40
N HIS A 231 16.73 4.69 -11.29
CA HIS A 231 17.64 3.56 -11.11
C HIS A 231 19.00 3.94 -11.73
N VAL A 232 20.06 3.81 -10.96
CA VAL A 232 21.44 4.05 -11.39
C VAL A 232 22.14 2.71 -11.47
N GLY A 233 22.50 2.32 -12.69
CA GLY A 233 23.24 1.09 -12.95
C GLY A 233 24.67 1.15 -12.39
N VAL A 234 25.33 -0.01 -12.31
CA VAL A 234 26.74 -0.10 -11.91
C VAL A 234 27.70 0.63 -12.86
N ASP A 235 27.25 0.85 -14.09
CA ASP A 235 27.91 1.64 -15.12
C ASP A 235 27.65 3.15 -15.00
N GLY A 236 26.83 3.56 -14.03
CA GLY A 236 26.39 4.93 -13.84
C GLY A 236 25.25 5.37 -14.76
N LEU A 237 24.68 4.47 -15.56
CA LEU A 237 23.56 4.81 -16.44
C LEU A 237 22.29 5.07 -15.60
N GLU A 238 21.71 6.26 -15.75
CA GLU A 238 20.44 6.60 -15.11
C GLU A 238 19.25 6.16 -15.97
N THR A 239 18.37 5.36 -15.38
CA THR A 239 17.04 5.05 -15.91
C THR A 239 16.00 5.78 -15.07
N THR A 240 15.28 6.72 -15.68
CA THR A 240 14.20 7.44 -14.99
C THR A 240 12.92 6.61 -14.94
N LEU A 241 12.42 6.39 -13.73
CA LEU A 241 11.19 5.63 -13.45
C LEU A 241 10.00 6.58 -13.24
N ILE A 242 10.22 7.64 -12.46
CA ILE A 242 9.22 8.66 -12.12
C ILE A 242 9.86 10.02 -12.29
N ASP A 243 9.15 10.95 -12.94
CA ASP A 243 9.55 12.35 -13.08
C ASP A 243 8.33 13.29 -13.09
N ASP A 244 7.97 13.72 -11.89
CA ASP A 244 6.98 14.73 -11.55
C ASP A 244 7.61 16.13 -11.35
N THR A 245 8.93 16.28 -11.58
CA THR A 245 9.62 17.59 -11.51
C THR A 245 9.32 18.45 -12.73
N ARG A 246 8.85 17.82 -13.81
CA ARG A 246 8.39 18.46 -15.04
C ARG A 246 7.13 19.29 -14.79
N THR A 247 6.85 20.25 -15.66
CA THR A 247 5.60 21.02 -15.59
C THR A 247 4.40 20.09 -15.76
N VAL A 248 3.61 19.95 -14.69
CA VAL A 248 2.40 19.13 -14.68
C VAL A 248 1.20 19.98 -15.10
N GLU A 249 0.65 19.70 -16.28
CA GLU A 249 -0.60 20.31 -16.73
C GLU A 249 -1.80 19.81 -15.91
N VAL A 250 -2.79 20.67 -15.69
CA VAL A 250 -4.06 20.30 -15.02
C VAL A 250 -4.80 19.26 -15.88
N VAL A 251 -5.49 18.33 -15.21
CA VAL A 251 -6.32 17.33 -15.88
C VAL A 251 -7.73 17.87 -16.07
N ASP A 252 -8.18 17.99 -17.32
CA ASP A 252 -9.60 18.29 -17.62
C ASP A 252 -10.36 16.98 -17.91
N LEU A 253 -11.15 16.55 -16.92
CA LEU A 253 -11.94 15.32 -16.97
C LEU A 253 -12.92 15.27 -18.14
N ARG A 254 -13.33 16.42 -18.70
CA ARG A 254 -14.25 16.49 -19.85
C ARG A 254 -13.56 16.09 -21.16
N THR A 255 -12.24 16.24 -21.20
CA THR A 255 -11.42 15.99 -22.38
C THR A 255 -10.64 14.68 -22.29
N LEU A 256 -10.57 14.07 -21.10
CA LEU A 256 -9.94 12.77 -20.92
C LEU A 256 -10.60 11.71 -21.82
N PRO A 257 -9.81 10.87 -22.51
CA PRO A 257 -10.34 9.73 -23.24
C PRO A 257 -11.18 8.85 -22.30
N LYS A 258 -12.37 8.45 -22.77
CA LYS A 258 -13.22 7.55 -21.98
C LYS A 258 -12.53 6.19 -21.86
N PRO A 259 -12.37 5.63 -20.65
CA PRO A 259 -11.83 4.30 -20.51
C PRO A 259 -12.78 3.28 -21.11
N GLU A 260 -12.26 2.37 -21.92
CA GLU A 260 -13.00 1.18 -22.33
C GLU A 260 -13.27 0.32 -21.09
N PRO A 261 -14.51 -0.17 -20.86
CA PRO A 261 -14.87 -0.98 -19.70
C PRO A 261 -14.33 -2.41 -19.86
N ARG A 262 -13.01 -2.55 -19.97
CA ARG A 262 -12.33 -3.84 -19.90
C ARG A 262 -11.73 -3.95 -18.51
N LEU A 263 -12.19 -4.96 -17.78
CA LEU A 263 -11.54 -5.40 -16.55
C LEU A 263 -11.02 -6.80 -16.82
N PHE A 264 -9.74 -7.04 -16.52
CA PHE A 264 -9.16 -8.35 -16.66
C PHE A 264 -9.11 -9.01 -15.29
N ASN A 265 -9.91 -10.05 -15.07
CA ASN A 265 -9.79 -10.86 -13.86
C ASN A 265 -8.63 -11.84 -14.07
N TYR A 266 -7.56 -11.66 -13.31
CA TYR A 266 -6.45 -12.59 -13.30
C TYR A 266 -6.82 -13.84 -12.50
N VAL A 267 -6.63 -14.99 -13.14
CA VAL A 267 -6.69 -16.31 -12.53
C VAL A 267 -5.32 -16.97 -12.74
N ALA A 268 -4.87 -17.78 -11.78
CA ALA A 268 -3.52 -18.39 -11.84
C ALA A 268 -3.29 -19.33 -13.04
N THR A 269 -4.38 -19.71 -13.72
CA THR A 269 -4.35 -20.50 -14.97
C THR A 269 -4.58 -19.64 -16.21
N ALA A 270 -4.44 -18.32 -16.11
CA ALA A 270 -4.62 -17.43 -17.23
C ALA A 270 -3.63 -17.79 -18.35
N ASP A 271 -4.09 -17.59 -19.58
CA ASP A 271 -3.21 -17.68 -20.75
C ASP A 271 -2.18 -16.54 -20.66
N ASN A 272 -0.89 -16.87 -20.64
CA ASN A 272 0.21 -15.90 -20.57
C ASN A 272 0.14 -14.88 -21.71
N ASP A 273 -0.31 -15.28 -22.90
CA ASP A 273 -0.44 -14.37 -24.04
C ASP A 273 -1.65 -13.44 -23.87
N ALA A 274 -2.72 -13.90 -23.23
CA ALA A 274 -3.83 -13.05 -22.84
C ALA A 274 -3.42 -12.04 -21.76
N LEU A 275 -2.66 -12.48 -20.75
CA LEU A 275 -2.15 -11.62 -19.68
C LEU A 275 -1.16 -10.57 -20.20
N ARG A 276 -0.22 -10.98 -21.07
CA ARG A 276 0.70 -10.06 -21.75
C ARG A 276 -0.06 -9.04 -22.59
N ARG A 277 -1.04 -9.47 -23.38
CA ARG A 277 -1.90 -8.54 -24.12
C ARG A 277 -2.67 -7.60 -23.20
N ALA A 278 -3.14 -8.07 -22.04
CA ALA A 278 -3.83 -7.23 -21.07
C ALA A 278 -2.90 -6.14 -20.52
N LEU A 279 -1.69 -6.50 -20.06
CA LEU A 279 -0.69 -5.54 -19.57
C LEU A 279 -0.26 -4.52 -20.63
N LEU A 280 -0.05 -4.97 -21.87
CA LEU A 280 0.40 -4.12 -22.97
C LEU A 280 -0.73 -3.30 -23.62
N ALA A 281 -1.99 -3.72 -23.48
CA ALA A 281 -3.14 -2.98 -23.99
C ALA A 281 -3.29 -1.60 -23.34
N ALA A 282 -2.69 -1.39 -22.16
CA ALA A 282 -2.64 -0.09 -21.50
C ALA A 282 -1.93 0.99 -22.34
N ASP A 283 -0.91 0.63 -23.12
CA ASP A 283 -0.09 1.59 -23.90
C ASP A 283 -0.76 2.09 -25.18
N GLN A 284 -1.75 1.37 -25.72
CA GLN A 284 -2.37 1.73 -26.99
C GLN A 284 -3.31 2.92 -26.88
N ARG A 285 -3.62 3.34 -25.65
CA ARG A 285 -4.40 4.54 -25.33
C ARG A 285 -3.44 5.64 -24.95
N GLN A 286 -2.57 6.04 -25.87
CA GLN A 286 -1.79 7.27 -25.73
C GLN A 286 -2.80 8.38 -25.40
N ALA A 287 -2.91 8.74 -24.13
CA ALA A 287 -3.26 10.10 -23.82
C ALA A 287 -2.20 10.93 -24.54
N ASP A 288 -2.59 11.97 -25.27
CA ASP A 288 -1.63 12.82 -26.01
C ASP A 288 -0.65 13.58 -25.08
N ARG A 289 -0.54 13.15 -23.82
CA ARG A 289 0.27 13.70 -22.75
C ARG A 289 0.53 12.65 -21.66
N SER A 290 1.63 12.84 -20.94
CA SER A 290 1.92 12.15 -19.69
C SER A 290 1.18 12.78 -18.50
N PHE A 291 1.10 12.03 -17.42
CA PHE A 291 0.55 12.39 -16.14
C PHE A 291 1.60 12.21 -15.05
N SER A 292 1.52 13.05 -14.03
CA SER A 292 2.33 12.89 -12.83
C SER A 292 1.88 11.65 -12.04
N LEU A 293 2.78 11.02 -11.28
CA LEU A 293 2.45 9.87 -10.42
C LEU A 293 1.30 10.17 -9.47
N ARG A 294 1.29 11.39 -8.91
CA ARG A 294 0.19 11.89 -8.08
C ARG A 294 -1.13 11.95 -8.85
N GLN A 295 -1.14 12.48 -10.07
CA GLN A 295 -2.36 12.50 -10.89
C GLN A 295 -2.88 11.09 -11.17
N ILE A 296 -1.97 10.15 -11.45
CA ILE A 296 -2.32 8.75 -11.65
C ILE A 296 -2.95 8.19 -10.39
N ARG A 297 -2.34 8.35 -9.20
CA ARG A 297 -2.88 7.86 -7.91
C ARG A 297 -4.23 8.48 -7.56
N ASP A 298 -4.32 9.80 -7.60
CA ASP A 298 -5.42 10.55 -7.01
C ASP A 298 -6.65 10.65 -7.94
N ILE A 299 -6.45 10.67 -9.26
CA ILE A 299 -7.53 10.87 -10.23
C ILE A 299 -7.93 9.52 -10.83
N ARG A 300 -9.08 9.01 -10.41
CA ARG A 300 -9.62 7.71 -10.83
C ARG A 300 -9.71 7.58 -12.35
N GLU A 301 -10.13 8.64 -13.04
CA GLU A 301 -10.31 8.68 -14.49
C GLU A 301 -8.98 8.53 -15.22
N VAL A 302 -7.92 9.18 -14.74
CA VAL A 302 -6.54 9.02 -15.26
C VAL A 302 -6.07 7.58 -15.03
N ARG A 303 -6.29 7.06 -13.83
CA ARG A 303 -5.93 5.69 -13.46
C ARG A 303 -6.64 4.63 -14.31
N ALA A 304 -7.89 4.90 -14.70
CA ALA A 304 -8.69 4.04 -15.57
C ALA A 304 -8.20 4.03 -17.04
N LEU A 305 -7.31 4.95 -17.42
CA LEU A 305 -6.59 4.89 -18.71
C LEU A 305 -5.56 3.75 -18.77
N ALA A 306 -5.16 3.19 -17.63
CA ALA A 306 -4.46 1.92 -17.57
C ALA A 306 -5.44 0.78 -17.28
N LEU A 307 -5.24 -0.40 -17.90
CA LEU A 307 -6.10 -1.55 -17.67
C LEU A 307 -5.94 -2.05 -16.23
N GLU A 308 -7.07 -2.29 -15.54
CA GLU A 308 -7.07 -2.94 -14.23
C GLU A 308 -6.96 -4.46 -14.39
N ILE A 309 -5.90 -5.04 -13.81
CA ILE A 309 -5.76 -6.49 -13.65
C ILE A 309 -6.11 -6.83 -12.21
N ASN A 310 -7.31 -7.37 -12.00
CA ASN A 310 -7.80 -7.72 -10.68
C ASN A 310 -7.24 -9.09 -10.25
N LEU A 311 -6.59 -9.14 -9.09
CA LEU A 311 -6.00 -10.35 -8.52
C LEU A 311 -7.02 -11.12 -7.68
N GLU A 312 -8.15 -11.49 -8.29
CA GLU A 312 -9.29 -12.11 -7.59
C GLU A 312 -8.91 -13.41 -6.85
N ALA A 313 -7.90 -14.12 -7.34
CA ALA A 313 -7.40 -15.35 -6.74
C ALA A 313 -6.63 -15.16 -5.42
N ILE A 314 -6.29 -13.91 -5.05
CA ILE A 314 -5.59 -13.56 -3.80
C ILE A 314 -6.62 -13.17 -2.75
N THR A 315 -6.56 -13.87 -1.62
CA THR A 315 -7.52 -13.71 -0.54
C THR A 315 -6.82 -13.37 0.77
N PHE A 316 -7.37 -12.41 1.49
CA PHE A 316 -6.92 -12.04 2.83
C PHE A 316 -7.94 -12.50 3.86
N GLU A 317 -7.44 -12.94 5.01
CA GLU A 317 -8.27 -13.12 6.21
C GLU A 317 -8.81 -11.76 6.69
N THR A 318 -9.86 -11.81 7.49
CA THR A 318 -10.47 -10.59 8.06
C THR A 318 -9.44 -9.84 8.91
N GLY A 319 -9.26 -8.55 8.64
CA GLY A 319 -8.27 -7.71 9.31
C GLY A 319 -6.81 -8.03 9.00
N SER A 320 -6.52 -9.03 8.17
CA SER A 320 -5.15 -9.42 7.80
C SER A 320 -4.70 -8.75 6.51
N ALA A 321 -3.40 -8.50 6.42
CA ALA A 321 -2.72 -8.15 5.18
C ALA A 321 -1.61 -9.14 4.79
N ALA A 322 -1.38 -10.21 5.55
CA ALA A 322 -0.41 -11.23 5.18
C ALA A 322 -0.94 -12.15 4.07
N ILE A 323 -0.03 -12.63 3.21
CA ILE A 323 -0.34 -13.61 2.18
C ILE A 323 0.45 -14.89 2.46
N PRO A 324 -0.23 -16.04 2.71
CA PRO A 324 0.42 -17.32 2.83
C PRO A 324 1.19 -17.69 1.55
N PRO A 325 2.35 -18.38 1.63
CA PRO A 325 3.14 -18.72 0.45
C PRO A 325 2.36 -19.52 -0.62
N VAL A 326 1.41 -20.37 -0.21
CA VAL A 326 0.51 -21.09 -1.14
C VAL A 326 -0.34 -20.15 -2.00
N GLN A 327 -0.73 -18.99 -1.45
CA GLN A 327 -1.45 -17.97 -2.19
C GLN A 327 -0.49 -17.13 -3.04
N ALA A 328 0.73 -16.86 -2.55
CA ALA A 328 1.76 -16.15 -3.31
C ALA A 328 2.10 -16.88 -4.62
N GLU A 329 2.12 -18.22 -4.64
CA GLU A 329 2.32 -19.02 -5.87
C GLU A 329 1.31 -18.69 -6.98
N ARG A 330 0.11 -18.21 -6.62
CA ARG A 330 -0.91 -17.79 -7.60
C ARG A 330 -0.47 -16.57 -8.39
N LEU A 331 0.49 -15.79 -7.90
CA LEU A 331 1.06 -14.63 -8.59
C LEU A 331 2.16 -15.01 -9.58
N ARG A 332 2.58 -16.28 -9.68
CA ARG A 332 3.75 -16.68 -10.46
C ARG A 332 3.74 -16.19 -11.90
N GLN A 333 2.66 -16.43 -12.65
CA GLN A 333 2.59 -16.01 -14.05
C GLN A 333 2.68 -14.49 -14.19
N LEU A 334 1.96 -13.75 -13.34
CA LEU A 334 1.99 -12.29 -13.32
C LEU A 334 3.37 -11.77 -12.95
N GLY A 335 3.97 -12.28 -11.87
CA GLY A 335 5.29 -11.87 -11.38
C GLY A 335 6.40 -12.14 -12.40
N SER A 336 6.44 -13.34 -12.99
CA SER A 336 7.40 -13.66 -14.06
C SER A 336 7.24 -12.73 -15.26
N LEU A 337 6.01 -12.45 -15.68
CA LEU A 337 5.76 -11.55 -16.81
C LEU A 337 6.13 -10.10 -16.50
N MET A 338 5.85 -9.61 -15.29
CA MET A 338 6.28 -8.28 -14.85
C MET A 338 7.81 -8.18 -14.84
N ALA A 339 8.51 -9.19 -14.31
CA ALA A 339 9.96 -9.24 -14.33
C ALA A 339 10.52 -9.27 -15.77
N ASP A 340 9.93 -10.06 -16.67
CA ASP A 340 10.29 -10.09 -18.09
C ASP A 340 10.11 -8.73 -18.77
N LEU A 341 9.03 -8.02 -18.46
CA LEU A 341 8.78 -6.68 -19.01
C LEU A 341 9.82 -5.67 -18.51
N VAL A 342 10.14 -5.67 -17.21
CA VAL A 342 11.18 -4.80 -16.64
C VAL A 342 12.57 -5.12 -17.22
N ALA A 343 12.87 -6.41 -17.45
CA ALA A 343 14.11 -6.81 -18.10
C ALA A 343 14.23 -6.31 -19.54
N LEU A 344 13.10 -6.15 -20.25
CA LEU A 344 13.05 -5.62 -21.61
C LEU A 344 13.12 -4.08 -21.63
N ASP A 345 12.39 -3.41 -20.75
CA ASP A 345 12.42 -1.96 -20.56
C ASP A 345 12.54 -1.63 -19.07
N PRO A 346 13.73 -1.25 -18.58
CA PRO A 346 13.92 -0.91 -17.17
C PRO A 346 13.07 0.26 -16.68
N ARG A 347 12.41 1.02 -17.58
CA ARG A 347 11.49 2.13 -17.24
C ARG A 347 10.07 1.67 -16.92
N GLU A 348 9.82 0.36 -16.92
CA GLU A 348 8.50 -0.20 -16.60
C GLU A 348 8.05 0.18 -15.18
N VAL A 349 6.80 0.58 -14.99
CA VAL A 349 6.25 0.97 -13.69
C VAL A 349 4.86 0.38 -13.53
N PHE A 350 4.65 -0.28 -12.41
CA PHE A 350 3.39 -0.92 -12.06
C PHE A 350 2.80 -0.31 -10.79
N LEU A 351 1.53 0.05 -10.84
CA LEU A 351 0.75 0.46 -9.68
C LEU A 351 0.01 -0.75 -9.10
N ILE A 352 0.26 -1.04 -7.83
CA ILE A 352 -0.42 -2.07 -7.03
C ILE A 352 -1.45 -1.38 -6.14
N GLU A 353 -2.72 -1.69 -6.38
CA GLU A 353 -3.87 -1.04 -5.75
C GLU A 353 -4.53 -1.96 -4.74
N GLY A 354 -4.82 -1.44 -3.54
CA GLY A 354 -5.57 -2.18 -2.52
C GLY A 354 -6.95 -1.57 -2.28
N HIS A 355 -7.96 -2.43 -2.08
CA HIS A 355 -9.33 -2.02 -1.78
C HIS A 355 -9.96 -2.88 -0.66
N THR A 356 -10.87 -2.27 0.08
CA THR A 356 -11.72 -2.93 1.08
C THR A 356 -13.20 -2.85 0.67
N ASP A 357 -14.05 -3.57 1.40
CA ASP A 357 -15.49 -3.27 1.44
C ASP A 357 -15.75 -2.03 2.30
N ALA A 358 -17.02 -1.65 2.42
CA ALA A 358 -17.48 -0.48 3.15
C ALA A 358 -17.73 -0.73 4.64
N ILE A 359 -17.32 -1.89 5.16
CA ILE A 359 -17.48 -2.21 6.59
C ILE A 359 -16.23 -1.77 7.33
N GLY A 360 -16.45 -1.04 8.43
CA GLY A 360 -15.39 -0.61 9.34
C GLY A 360 -15.11 0.90 9.25
N GLU A 361 -14.13 1.35 10.03
CA GLU A 361 -13.72 2.75 10.01
C GLU A 361 -12.96 3.08 8.72
N PRO A 362 -13.28 4.17 7.99
CA PRO A 362 -12.62 4.49 6.72
C PRO A 362 -11.09 4.63 6.84
N ALA A 363 -10.59 5.18 7.95
CA ALA A 363 -9.16 5.30 8.22
C ALA A 363 -8.49 3.92 8.36
N TYR A 364 -9.16 2.97 9.02
CA TYR A 364 -8.69 1.60 9.15
C TYR A 364 -8.71 0.89 7.80
N ASN A 365 -9.78 1.05 7.03
CA ASN A 365 -9.92 0.50 5.69
C ASN A 365 -8.85 1.01 4.73
N LEU A 366 -8.53 2.32 4.78
CA LEU A 366 -7.45 2.91 3.99
C LEU A 366 -6.09 2.29 4.37
N ALA A 367 -5.75 2.24 5.65
CA ALA A 367 -4.50 1.65 6.12
C ALA A 367 -4.39 0.16 5.73
N LEU A 368 -5.44 -0.63 5.97
CA LEU A 368 -5.50 -2.06 5.65
C LEU A 368 -5.36 -2.30 4.13
N SER A 369 -6.03 -1.50 3.32
CA SER A 369 -5.93 -1.61 1.86
C SER A 369 -4.50 -1.35 1.37
N ASP A 370 -3.83 -0.33 1.90
CA ASP A 370 -2.46 0.01 1.51
C ASP A 370 -1.46 -1.07 1.95
N ARG A 371 -1.67 -1.66 3.13
CA ARG A 371 -0.91 -2.82 3.64
C ARG A 371 -1.04 -4.03 2.73
N ARG A 372 -2.26 -4.35 2.29
CA ARG A 372 -2.53 -5.48 1.39
C ARG A 372 -1.84 -5.30 0.04
N ALA A 373 -1.89 -4.09 -0.50
CA ALA A 373 -1.17 -3.76 -1.73
C ALA A 373 0.37 -3.86 -1.54
N GLU A 374 0.90 -3.39 -0.41
CA GLU A 374 2.32 -3.55 -0.07
C GLU A 374 2.71 -5.03 0.03
N THR A 375 1.90 -5.85 0.71
CA THR A 375 2.18 -7.29 0.82
C THR A 375 2.19 -7.99 -0.54
N VAL A 376 1.30 -7.62 -1.46
CA VAL A 376 1.33 -8.16 -2.82
C VAL A 376 2.60 -7.73 -3.56
N ALA A 377 3.01 -6.47 -3.43
CA ALA A 377 4.25 -6.00 -4.03
C ALA A 377 5.49 -6.71 -3.45
N LEU A 378 5.52 -6.93 -2.12
CA LEU A 378 6.56 -7.74 -1.47
C LEU A 378 6.56 -9.16 -2.01
N ALA A 379 5.40 -9.81 -2.17
CA ALA A 379 5.34 -11.15 -2.74
C ALA A 379 5.82 -11.18 -4.21
N LEU A 380 5.48 -10.18 -5.02
CA LEU A 380 5.96 -10.05 -6.40
C LEU A 380 7.49 -9.92 -6.46
N SER A 381 8.08 -9.15 -5.55
CA SER A 381 9.53 -9.00 -5.45
C SER A 381 10.22 -10.25 -4.88
N GLU A 382 9.77 -10.74 -3.72
CA GLU A 382 10.41 -11.83 -2.96
C GLU A 382 10.44 -13.16 -3.73
N TYR A 383 9.33 -13.54 -4.37
CA TYR A 383 9.20 -14.86 -4.99
C TYR A 383 9.48 -14.86 -6.49
N PHE A 384 9.27 -13.73 -7.16
CA PHE A 384 9.31 -13.67 -8.63
C PHE A 384 10.30 -12.65 -9.17
N GLY A 385 11.02 -11.94 -8.30
CA GLY A 385 12.12 -11.07 -8.69
C GLY A 385 11.69 -9.80 -9.44
N VAL A 386 10.42 -9.38 -9.31
CA VAL A 386 10.00 -8.07 -9.83
C VAL A 386 10.75 -6.98 -9.06
N PRO A 387 11.54 -6.11 -9.71
CA PRO A 387 12.31 -5.12 -8.98
C PRO A 387 11.39 -4.13 -8.25
N PRO A 388 11.61 -3.89 -6.95
CA PRO A 388 10.70 -3.09 -6.13
C PRO A 388 10.61 -1.62 -6.56
N GLU A 389 11.66 -1.07 -7.19
CA GLU A 389 11.69 0.29 -7.73
C GLU A 389 10.71 0.51 -8.88
N ASN A 390 10.38 -0.56 -9.61
CA ASN A 390 9.39 -0.56 -10.70
C ASN A 390 7.96 -0.76 -10.17
N MET A 391 7.75 -0.83 -8.85
CA MET A 391 6.42 -0.97 -8.23
C MET A 391 6.07 0.23 -7.35
N VAL A 392 4.83 0.68 -7.49
CA VAL A 392 4.22 1.74 -6.69
C VAL A 392 3.04 1.13 -5.96
N VAL A 393 2.93 1.35 -4.65
CA VAL A 393 1.84 0.83 -3.83
C VAL A 393 0.87 1.96 -3.46
N GLN A 394 -0.42 1.70 -3.56
CA GLN A 394 -1.47 2.60 -3.11
C GLN A 394 -2.69 1.84 -2.57
N GLY A 395 -3.10 2.15 -1.33
CA GLY A 395 -4.41 1.79 -0.80
C GLY A 395 -5.47 2.85 -1.09
N TYR A 396 -6.70 2.41 -1.35
CA TYR A 396 -7.86 3.28 -1.54
C TYR A 396 -9.00 3.03 -0.56
N GLY A 397 -8.85 2.07 0.35
CA GLY A 397 -9.90 1.62 1.25
C GLY A 397 -11.19 1.33 0.49
N GLU A 398 -12.27 1.96 0.94
CA GLU A 398 -13.62 1.84 0.41
C GLU A 398 -13.99 2.91 -0.64
N GLN A 399 -13.09 3.84 -0.98
CA GLN A 399 -13.40 4.98 -1.88
C GLN A 399 -13.84 4.53 -3.29
N PHE A 400 -13.35 3.36 -3.74
CA PHE A 400 -13.59 2.84 -5.08
C PHE A 400 -14.16 1.42 -5.04
N LEU A 401 -15.34 1.30 -4.43
CA LEU A 401 -16.12 0.05 -4.44
C LEU A 401 -16.43 -0.40 -5.87
N LYS A 402 -16.19 -1.68 -6.14
CA LYS A 402 -16.57 -2.34 -7.39
C LYS A 402 -18.09 -2.52 -7.46
N ILE A 403 -18.68 -2.96 -6.35
CA ILE A 403 -20.12 -3.05 -6.13
C ILE A 403 -20.48 -2.00 -5.08
N ARG A 404 -21.35 -1.05 -5.43
CA ARG A 404 -21.76 0.04 -4.56
C ARG A 404 -22.74 -0.47 -3.49
N THR A 405 -22.22 -1.02 -2.42
CA THR A 405 -22.99 -1.47 -1.25
C THR A 405 -22.24 -1.11 0.04
N LEU A 406 -22.99 -0.81 1.09
CA LEU A 406 -22.46 -0.61 2.45
C LEU A 406 -22.25 -1.94 3.19
N ASP A 407 -22.77 -3.04 2.64
CA ASP A 407 -22.60 -4.37 3.20
C ASP A 407 -21.21 -4.96 2.91
N ALA A 408 -20.89 -6.05 3.60
CA ALA A 408 -19.70 -6.85 3.33
C ALA A 408 -19.80 -7.41 1.90
N GLU A 409 -18.86 -7.02 1.04
CA GLU A 409 -18.84 -7.49 -0.35
C GLU A 409 -17.45 -7.98 -0.72
N ARG A 410 -17.37 -9.28 -1.02
CA ARG A 410 -16.11 -9.97 -1.34
C ARG A 410 -15.43 -9.37 -2.56
N LEU A 411 -16.20 -8.95 -3.57
CA LEU A 411 -15.68 -8.36 -4.80
C LEU A 411 -15.06 -6.97 -4.58
N ASN A 412 -15.39 -6.29 -3.48
CA ASN A 412 -14.79 -5.02 -3.09
C ASN A 412 -13.43 -5.23 -2.42
N ARG A 413 -13.26 -6.32 -1.66
CA ARG A 413 -12.00 -6.73 -1.03
C ARG A 413 -11.03 -7.31 -2.07
N ARG A 414 -10.35 -6.44 -2.82
CA ARG A 414 -9.47 -6.82 -3.94
C ARG A 414 -8.12 -6.14 -3.88
N VAL A 415 -7.15 -6.75 -4.55
CA VAL A 415 -5.92 -6.09 -4.98
C VAL A 415 -5.89 -6.10 -6.49
N ALA A 416 -5.40 -5.04 -7.10
CA ALA A 416 -5.26 -4.93 -8.54
C ALA A 416 -3.86 -4.45 -8.93
N VAL A 417 -3.48 -4.73 -10.18
CA VAL A 417 -2.24 -4.25 -10.79
C VAL A 417 -2.59 -3.47 -12.05
N ARG A 418 -1.92 -2.33 -12.24
CA ARG A 418 -1.94 -1.56 -13.48
C ARG A 418 -0.52 -1.33 -13.93
N ARG A 419 -0.25 -1.50 -15.22
CA ARG A 419 0.98 -1.00 -15.84
C ARG A 419 0.77 0.46 -16.21
N ILE A 420 1.56 1.37 -15.62
CA ILE A 420 1.36 2.82 -15.70
C ILE A 420 2.48 3.55 -16.45
N THR A 421 3.45 2.83 -17.03
CA THR A 421 4.56 3.42 -17.79
C THR A 421 4.09 4.37 -18.89
N GLY A 422 3.14 3.95 -19.73
CA GLY A 422 2.57 4.78 -20.78
C GLY A 422 1.71 5.95 -20.29
N LEU A 423 1.42 6.04 -18.99
CA LEU A 423 0.80 7.21 -18.38
C LEU A 423 1.85 8.18 -17.79
N LEU A 424 3.01 7.67 -17.35
CA LEU A 424 4.08 8.49 -16.77
C LEU A 424 4.97 9.15 -17.83
N ASN A 425 5.21 8.46 -18.96
CA ASN A 425 6.28 8.77 -19.91
C ASN A 425 5.81 8.88 -21.36
#